data_AF-A0A1M5IR96-F1
#
_entry.id   AF-A0A1M5IR96-F1
#
_cell.length_a   1.000
_cell.length_b   1.000
_cell.length_c   1.000
_cell.angle_alpha   90.00
_cell.angle_beta   90.00
_cell.angle_gamma   90.00
#
_symmetry.space_group_name_H-M   'P 1'
#
loop_
_entity.id
_entity.type
_entity.pdbx_description
1 polymer ?
#
loop_
_entity_poly.entity_id
_entity_poly.type
_entity_poly.pdbx_seq_one_letter_code
_entity_poly.pdbx_strand_id
1 'polypeptide(L)'
;MLKQKPYPIRGVCESRCFWQAVVTNSRFYPDAVIDIHAPVNASTGQLNRLAADILISETKSPGVQHYLKDSGAGYRVSFTRLTGQDLINMGVPACR
;
A
#
# COMPACT_ATOMS: atom_id res chain seq x y z
N MET A 1 6.16 -31.72 -18.12
CA MET A 1 6.75 -31.04 -16.94
C MET A 1 6.20 -29.63 -16.86
N LEU A 2 5.37 -29.32 -15.87
CA LEU A 2 4.90 -27.94 -15.64
C LEU A 2 6.06 -27.16 -14.99
N LYS A 3 6.57 -26.13 -15.69
CA LYS A 3 7.44 -25.13 -15.05
C LYS A 3 6.59 -24.32 -14.08
N GLN A 4 6.51 -24.75 -12.82
CA GLN A 4 6.11 -23.85 -11.75
C GLN A 4 7.06 -22.66 -11.78
N LYS A 5 6.54 -21.46 -12.11
CA LYS A 5 7.26 -20.22 -11.82
C LYS A 5 7.61 -20.26 -10.33
N PRO A 6 8.83 -19.85 -9.91
CA PRO A 6 9.13 -19.74 -8.49
C PRO A 6 8.04 -18.90 -7.85
N TYR A 7 7.52 -19.38 -6.72
CA TYR A 7 6.38 -18.79 -6.02
C TYR A 7 6.52 -17.26 -6.00
N PRO A 8 5.49 -16.49 -6.44
CA PRO A 8 5.58 -15.04 -6.39
C PRO A 8 5.91 -14.65 -4.95
N ILE A 9 6.85 -13.71 -4.79
CA ILE A 9 7.35 -13.31 -3.46
C ILE A 9 6.20 -12.63 -2.72
N ARG A 10 5.42 -13.44 -2.00
CA ARG A 10 4.27 -13.01 -1.18
C ARG A 10 4.80 -12.43 0.13
N GLY A 11 5.43 -11.26 0.02
CA GLY A 11 5.53 -10.35 1.16
C GLY A 11 4.15 -9.81 1.48
N VAL A 12 3.41 -10.47 2.37
CA VAL A 12 2.18 -9.89 2.93
C VAL A 12 2.60 -8.72 3.82
N CYS A 13 2.50 -7.51 3.28
CA CYS A 13 2.81 -6.28 4.01
C CYS A 13 1.54 -5.71 4.63
N GLU A 14 1.26 -6.10 5.88
CA GLU A 14 0.16 -5.53 6.67
C GLU A 14 0.45 -4.05 6.96
N SER A 15 -0.39 -3.16 6.41
CA SER A 15 -0.39 -1.68 6.50
C SER A 15 0.95 -0.96 6.60
N ARG A 16 1.64 -1.07 7.74
CA ARG A 16 2.86 -0.33 8.09
C ARG A 16 3.93 -0.38 7.00
N CYS A 17 4.15 -1.53 6.35
CA CYS A 17 5.15 -1.63 5.29
C CYS A 17 4.65 -1.30 3.86
N PHE A 18 3.33 -1.15 3.62
CA PHE A 18 2.86 -0.34 2.48
C PHE A 18 3.23 1.12 2.70
N TRP A 19 2.82 1.67 3.85
CA TRP A 19 3.04 3.08 4.19
C TRP A 19 4.52 3.44 4.18
N GLN A 20 5.38 2.63 4.81
CA GLN A 20 6.84 2.81 4.75
C GLN A 20 7.37 2.75 3.31
N ALA A 21 6.88 1.85 2.46
CA ALA A 21 7.36 1.73 1.08
C ALA A 21 6.96 2.94 0.23
N VAL A 22 5.73 3.48 0.35
CA VAL A 22 5.31 4.67 -0.41
C VAL A 22 5.84 5.99 0.14
N VAL A 23 6.16 6.05 1.43
CA VAL A 23 6.86 7.20 2.07
C VAL A 23 8.36 7.22 1.71
N THR A 24 8.98 6.07 1.46
CA THR A 24 10.39 5.96 1.04
C THR A 24 10.57 5.95 -0.49
N ASN A 25 9.48 6.06 -1.27
CA ASN A 25 9.48 5.94 -2.73
C ASN A 25 10.16 4.63 -3.22
N SER A 26 9.87 3.54 -2.51
CA SER A 26 10.39 2.20 -2.80
C SER A 26 9.94 1.68 -4.16
N ARG A 27 10.73 0.77 -4.74
CA ARG A 27 10.39 0.09 -5.99
C ARG A 27 9.49 -1.12 -5.76
N PHE A 28 8.57 -1.38 -6.67
CA PHE A 28 7.67 -2.54 -6.63
C PHE A 28 7.80 -3.42 -7.87
N TYR A 29 7.64 -4.73 -7.68
CA TYR A 29 7.45 -5.68 -8.80
C TYR A 29 5.99 -5.64 -9.28
N PRO A 30 5.70 -5.73 -10.59
CA PRO A 30 4.33 -5.69 -11.11
C PRO A 30 3.37 -6.71 -10.48
N ASP A 31 3.85 -7.91 -10.16
CA ASP A 31 3.08 -9.02 -9.59
C ASP A 31 3.07 -9.05 -8.05
N ALA A 32 3.66 -8.04 -7.39
CA ALA A 32 3.52 -7.87 -5.95
C ALA A 32 2.05 -7.69 -5.56
N VAL A 33 1.67 -8.18 -4.39
CA VAL A 33 0.34 -7.96 -3.80
C VAL A 33 0.51 -7.15 -2.53
N ILE A 34 -0.27 -6.07 -2.42
CA ILE A 34 -0.16 -5.07 -1.36
C ILE A 34 -1.54 -4.91 -0.73
N ASP A 35 -1.62 -5.12 0.58
CA ASP A 35 -2.85 -4.98 1.35
C ASP A 35 -2.77 -3.75 2.25
N ILE A 36 -3.53 -2.71 1.91
CA ILE A 36 -3.51 -1.43 2.60
C ILE A 36 -4.73 -1.31 3.52
N HIS A 37 -4.52 -0.77 4.73
CA HIS A 37 -5.62 -0.32 5.59
C HIS A 37 -5.18 0.88 6.40
N ALA A 38 -6.17 1.59 6.94
CA ALA A 38 -5.95 2.74 7.78
C ALA A 38 -5.30 2.34 9.13
N PRO A 39 -4.44 3.21 9.70
CA PRO A 39 -3.94 3.01 11.05
C PRO A 39 -5.11 3.02 12.05
N VAL A 40 -5.07 2.07 12.99
CA VAL A 40 -6.06 1.97 14.07
C VAL A 40 -5.40 2.19 15.42
N ASN A 41 -6.18 2.65 16.40
CA ASN A 41 -5.77 2.64 17.79
C ASN A 41 -5.78 1.20 18.31
N ALA A 42 -4.63 0.71 18.78
CA ALA A 42 -4.46 -0.66 19.25
C ALA A 42 -5.36 -1.03 20.45
N SER A 43 -5.78 -0.07 21.28
CA SER A 43 -6.65 -0.35 22.44
C SER A 43 -8.15 -0.36 22.12
N THR A 44 -8.58 0.27 21.03
CA THR A 44 -10.02 0.38 20.68
C THR A 44 -10.38 -0.27 19.34
N GLY A 45 -9.40 -0.61 18.50
CA GLY A 45 -9.60 -1.10 17.13
C GLY A 45 -10.15 -0.03 16.15
N GLN A 46 -10.37 1.20 16.62
CA GLN A 46 -10.98 2.27 15.82
C GLN A 46 -9.93 3.00 14.96
N LEU A 47 -10.38 3.58 13.85
CA LEU A 47 -9.60 4.44 12.97
C LEU A 47 -8.87 5.55 13.76
N ASN A 48 -7.53 5.60 13.65
CA ASN A 48 -6.75 6.75 14.08
C ASN A 48 -6.64 7.75 12.92
N ARG A 49 -7.61 8.68 12.85
CA ARG A 49 -7.74 9.60 11.72
C ARG A 49 -6.52 10.50 11.54
N LEU A 50 -5.96 11.05 12.63
CA LEU A 50 -4.76 11.88 12.59
C LEU A 50 -3.55 11.11 12.01
N ALA A 51 -3.37 9.86 12.43
CA ALA A 51 -2.31 9.02 11.87
C ALA A 51 -2.57 8.71 10.38
N ALA A 52 -3.82 8.50 9.97
CA ALA A 52 -4.18 8.28 8.56
C ALA A 52 -3.85 9.52 7.71
N ASP A 53 -4.23 10.71 8.17
CA ASP A 53 -3.94 11.98 7.50
C ASP A 53 -2.42 12.20 7.31
N ILE A 54 -1.62 11.93 8.35
CA ILE A 54 -0.15 12.03 8.30
C ILE A 54 0.46 11.04 7.30
N LEU A 55 0.02 9.79 7.29
CA LEU A 55 0.54 8.78 6.37
C LEU A 55 0.19 9.08 4.90
N ILE A 56 -1.01 9.63 4.67
CA ILE A 56 -1.43 10.12 3.35
C ILE A 56 -0.59 11.35 2.94
N SER A 57 -0.32 12.31 3.84
CA SER A 57 0.51 13.48 3.51
C SER A 57 1.97 13.13 3.23
N GLU A 58 2.52 12.13 3.94
CA GLU A 58 3.91 11.70 3.75
C GLU A 58 4.15 10.83 2.51
N THR A 59 3.09 10.28 1.90
CA THR A 59 3.16 9.45 0.68
C THR A 59 3.81 10.23 -0.47
N LYS A 60 4.95 9.73 -0.99
CA LYS A 60 5.76 10.47 -1.99
C LYS A 60 5.28 10.33 -3.44
N SER A 61 4.51 9.28 -3.74
CA SER A 61 3.86 9.12 -5.05
C SER A 61 2.56 9.95 -5.11
N PRO A 62 2.45 10.96 -5.98
CA PRO A 62 1.24 11.79 -6.04
C PRO A 62 0.00 10.99 -6.45
N GLY A 63 0.12 10.05 -7.39
CA GLY A 63 -1.01 9.23 -7.83
C GLY A 63 -1.54 8.33 -6.72
N VAL A 64 -0.66 7.74 -5.90
CA VAL A 64 -1.08 6.98 -4.72
C VAL A 64 -1.70 7.90 -3.67
N GLN A 65 -1.15 9.09 -3.44
CA GLN A 65 -1.75 10.06 -2.52
C GLN A 65 -3.16 10.48 -2.94
N HIS A 66 -3.38 10.76 -4.23
CA HIS A 66 -4.71 11.07 -4.78
C HIS A 66 -5.67 9.87 -4.61
N TYR A 67 -5.26 8.68 -5.03
CA TYR A 67 -6.06 7.46 -4.85
C TYR A 67 -6.51 7.25 -3.40
N LEU A 68 -5.61 7.41 -2.43
CA LEU A 68 -5.90 7.23 -1.00
C LEU A 68 -6.94 8.22 -0.46
N LYS A 69 -6.90 9.48 -0.93
CA LYS A 69 -7.87 10.54 -0.58
C LYS A 69 -9.21 10.29 -1.26
N ASP A 70 -9.20 10.11 -2.58
CA ASP A 70 -10.41 10.13 -3.42
C ASP A 70 -11.23 8.84 -3.28
N SER A 71 -10.58 7.68 -3.14
CA SER A 71 -11.27 6.41 -2.84
C SER A 71 -11.62 6.24 -1.35
N GLY A 72 -11.02 7.07 -0.50
CA GLY A 72 -11.04 6.92 0.96
C GLY A 72 -10.32 5.68 1.49
N ALA A 73 -9.56 4.94 0.67
CA ALA A 73 -8.89 3.69 1.08
C ALA A 73 -7.94 3.89 2.27
N GLY A 74 -7.29 5.05 2.39
CA GLY A 74 -6.43 5.40 3.52
C GLY A 74 -7.17 5.56 4.86
N TYR A 75 -8.50 5.61 4.87
CA TYR A 75 -9.36 5.75 6.05
C TYR A 75 -10.21 4.51 6.36
N ARG A 76 -10.09 3.43 5.58
CA ARG A 76 -10.83 2.18 5.79
C ARG A 76 -10.08 1.26 6.74
N VAL A 77 -10.77 0.77 7.78
CA VAL A 77 -10.24 -0.27 8.68
C VAL A 77 -10.18 -1.63 7.97
N SER A 78 -11.05 -1.86 6.98
CA SER A 78 -10.97 -3.03 6.09
C SER A 78 -9.81 -2.90 5.11
N PHE A 79 -9.13 -4.02 4.85
CA PHE A 79 -8.07 -4.11 3.86
C PHE A 79 -8.59 -3.82 2.46
N THR A 80 -7.87 -2.97 1.74
CA THR A 80 -7.99 -2.72 0.31
C THR A 80 -6.77 -3.34 -0.37
N ARG A 81 -6.99 -4.22 -1.35
CA ARG A 81 -5.92 -4.91 -2.07
C ARG A 81 -5.55 -4.17 -3.35
N LEU A 82 -4.26 -4.00 -3.57
CA LEU A 82 -3.65 -3.47 -4.79
C LEU A 82 -2.57 -4.43 -5.30
N THR A 83 -2.29 -4.39 -6.58
CA THR A 83 -1.10 -5.00 -7.18
C THR A 83 0.05 -3.99 -7.25
N GLY A 84 1.28 -4.48 -7.40
CA GLY A 84 2.42 -3.62 -7.69
C GLY A 84 2.26 -2.89 -9.02
N GLN A 85 1.59 -3.50 -10.01
CA GLN A 85 1.23 -2.84 -11.25
C GLN A 85 0.27 -1.66 -11.04
N ASP A 86 -0.71 -1.75 -10.12
CA ASP A 86 -1.58 -0.62 -9.79
C ASP A 86 -0.78 0.55 -9.19
N LEU A 87 0.16 0.25 -8.30
CA LEU A 87 1.08 1.26 -7.72
C LEU A 87 1.99 1.88 -8.79
N ILE A 88 2.51 1.09 -9.73
CA ILE A 88 3.31 1.58 -10.86
C ILE A 88 2.48 2.48 -11.77
N ASN A 89 1.22 2.12 -12.06
CA ASN A 89 0.28 2.95 -12.82
C ASN A 89 -0.03 4.27 -12.09
N MET A 90 -0.01 4.27 -10.75
CA MET A 90 -0.10 5.46 -9.90
C MET A 90 1.24 6.23 -9.76
N GLY A 91 2.29 5.85 -10.49
CA GLY A 91 3.57 6.57 -10.53
C GLY A 91 4.59 6.16 -9.47
N VAL A 92 4.42 5.01 -8.82
CA VAL A 92 5.46 4.43 -7.96
C VAL A 92 6.55 3.78 -8.84
N PRO A 93 7.86 3.90 -8.49
CA PRO A 93 8.93 3.28 -9.25
C PRO A 93 8.77 1.75 -9.41
N ALA A 94 9.04 1.24 -10.61
CA ALA A 94 9.10 -0.21 -10.85
C ALA A 94 10.47 -0.78 -10.46
N CYS A 95 10.48 -2.03 -9.98
CA CYS A 95 11.66 -2.89 -10.04
C CYS A 95 12.01 -3.17 -11.53
N ARG A 96 13.30 -3.30 -11.82
CA ARG A 96 13.83 -3.69 -13.14
C ARG A 96 14.27 -5.15 -13.10
#